data_AF-S4XXJ4-F1
#
_entry.id   AF-S4XXJ4-F1
#
_cell.length_a   1.000
_cell.length_b   1.000
_cell.length_c   1.000
_cell.angle_alpha   90.00
_cell.angle_beta   90.00
_cell.angle_gamma   90.00
#
_symmetry.space_group_name_H-M   'P 1'
#
loop_
_entity.id
_entity.type
_entity.pdbx_description
1 polymer ?
#
loop_
_entity_poly.entity_id
_entity_poly.type
_entity_poly.pdbx_seq_one_letter_code
_entity_poly.pdbx_strand_id
1 'polypeptide(L)'
;MVRAIAGSAALLSAVILTGCKDITVEPITPISRQNVAPAPGEIGDPCVPPDEGDPRFSGFSLGENIIYENHEQCSSGMCLVNHFQGRVSCPLGQAAPSPCAGPGDASCGAGASCVAASAVGPFCDPQAADGGAAQCASGVCNAQWGACECTADEQCPPGAACDPGSRQCKQYVCHEPGSCQTAGASDAENEGKGCCAHGSGAPVTAPVCGQCAGDSGRRAEDAVHCSCRCGPAEGAPDDGAEYCACPSGFECQEIRPYVGIGDAGLAGKYCVKPGTEFTGAEQCGEATGHAGPSCHGASE
;
A
#
# COMPACT_ATOMS: atom_id res chain seq x y z
N MET A 1 31.89 15.40 39.53
CA MET A 1 31.57 16.52 38.62
C MET A 1 30.09 16.45 38.28
N VAL A 2 29.28 17.33 38.89
CA VAL A 2 27.82 17.37 38.74
C VAL A 2 27.51 18.40 37.66
N ARG A 3 26.92 17.97 36.53
CA ARG A 3 26.46 18.88 35.46
C ARG A 3 25.01 19.28 35.74
N ALA A 4 24.80 20.57 36.00
CA ALA A 4 23.48 21.19 36.07
C ALA A 4 22.95 21.44 34.65
N ILE A 5 21.72 21.02 34.38
CA ILE A 5 21.00 21.30 33.13
C ILE A 5 20.12 22.53 33.39
N ALA A 6 20.43 23.64 32.73
CA ALA A 6 19.62 24.85 32.76
C ALA A 6 18.42 24.70 31.81
N GLY A 7 17.21 24.75 32.36
CA GLY A 7 15.97 24.74 31.59
C GLY A 7 15.67 26.12 31.01
N SER A 8 15.47 26.17 29.69
CA SER A 8 14.99 27.35 28.97
C SER A 8 13.47 27.49 29.15
N ALA A 9 13.06 28.49 29.94
CA ALA A 9 11.67 28.92 30.02
C ALA A 9 11.34 29.78 28.78
N ALA A 10 10.46 29.28 27.91
CA ALA A 10 9.89 30.08 26.84
C ALA A 10 8.86 31.06 27.43
N LEU A 11 9.11 32.37 27.31
CA LEU A 11 8.13 33.41 27.60
C LEU A 11 7.01 33.37 26.55
N LEU A 12 5.81 32.96 26.95
CA LEU A 12 4.59 33.24 26.21
C LEU A 12 4.22 34.73 26.41
N SER A 13 4.36 35.53 25.36
CA SER A 13 3.82 36.90 25.34
C SER A 13 2.30 36.84 25.23
N ALA A 14 1.61 37.08 26.35
CA ALA A 14 0.16 37.24 26.39
C ALA A 14 -0.22 38.62 25.80
N VAL A 15 -0.84 38.62 24.62
CA VAL A 15 -1.54 39.79 24.08
C VAL A 15 -2.88 39.91 24.81
N ILE A 16 -2.98 40.87 25.73
CA ILE A 16 -4.21 41.14 26.48
C ILE A 16 -5.13 41.98 25.60
N LEU A 17 -6.13 41.34 25.00
CA LEU A 17 -7.28 42.01 24.36
C LEU A 17 -8.28 42.42 25.45
N THR A 18 -8.29 43.71 25.77
CA THR A 18 -9.26 44.32 26.70
C THR A 18 -10.62 44.42 26.02
N GLY A 19 -11.53 43.47 26.26
CA GLY A 19 -12.89 43.56 25.68
C GLY A 19 -13.88 42.42 25.92
N CYS A 20 -13.46 41.22 26.33
CA CYS A 20 -14.40 40.10 26.55
C CYS A 20 -14.66 39.90 28.05
N LYS A 21 -15.72 40.52 28.57
CA LYS A 21 -16.36 40.09 29.81
C LYS A 21 -17.20 38.85 29.45
N ASP A 22 -16.98 37.75 30.16
CA ASP A 22 -17.66 36.45 30.03
C ASP A 22 -17.13 35.50 28.95
N ILE A 23 -15.85 35.09 29.06
CA ILE A 23 -15.37 33.83 28.49
C ILE A 23 -15.30 32.81 29.64
N THR A 24 -16.30 31.95 29.74
CA THR A 24 -16.24 30.75 30.58
C THR A 24 -15.42 29.70 29.84
N VAL A 25 -14.20 29.45 30.31
CA VAL A 25 -13.36 28.37 29.79
C VAL A 25 -13.84 27.08 30.44
N GLU A 26 -14.62 26.27 29.71
CA GLU A 26 -14.91 24.91 30.15
C GLU A 26 -13.62 24.07 30.08
N PRO A 27 -13.32 23.25 31.11
CA PRO A 27 -12.14 22.40 31.09
C PRO A 27 -12.27 21.39 29.93
N ILE A 28 -11.31 21.45 29.01
CA ILE A 28 -11.21 20.51 27.89
C ILE A 28 -10.98 19.12 28.50
N THR A 29 -12.00 18.27 28.53
CA THR A 29 -11.80 16.84 28.82
C THR A 29 -10.88 16.28 27.74
N PRO A 30 -9.75 15.65 28.11
CA PRO A 30 -8.87 15.04 27.12
C PRO A 30 -9.69 14.03 26.34
N ILE A 31 -9.83 14.25 25.04
CA ILE A 31 -10.40 13.27 24.12
C ILE A 31 -9.42 12.10 24.17
N SER A 32 -9.76 11.09 24.98
CA SER A 32 -9.06 9.82 24.97
C SER A 32 -9.30 9.24 23.57
N ARG A 33 -8.37 9.49 22.65
CA ARG A 33 -8.25 8.68 21.43
C ARG A 33 -7.87 7.29 21.90
N GLN A 34 -8.85 6.51 22.35
CA GLN A 34 -8.68 5.08 22.35
C GLN A 34 -8.49 4.73 20.88
N ASN A 35 -7.24 4.43 20.51
CA ASN A 35 -6.90 3.76 19.27
C ASN A 35 -7.49 2.35 19.34
N VAL A 36 -8.82 2.24 19.36
CA VAL A 36 -9.51 0.99 19.11
C VAL A 36 -9.27 0.75 17.64
N ALA A 37 -8.41 -0.24 17.33
CA ALA A 37 -8.31 -0.72 15.97
C ALA A 37 -9.74 -1.02 15.49
N PRO A 38 -10.12 -0.59 14.26
CA PRO A 38 -11.43 -0.92 13.73
C PRO A 38 -11.64 -2.43 13.85
N ALA A 39 -12.86 -2.84 14.21
CA ALA A 39 -13.20 -4.25 14.25
C ALA A 39 -12.86 -4.87 12.88
N PRO A 40 -12.32 -6.10 12.84
CA PRO A 40 -12.04 -6.76 11.57
C PRO A 40 -13.33 -6.87 10.76
N GLY A 41 -13.25 -6.58 9.47
CA GLY A 41 -14.36 -6.60 8.53
C GLY A 41 -14.90 -8.01 8.32
N GLU A 42 -16.18 -8.11 8.04
CA GLU A 42 -16.86 -9.36 7.71
C GLU A 42 -16.62 -9.74 6.25
N ILE A 43 -17.06 -10.95 5.86
CA ILE A 43 -17.00 -11.38 4.46
C ILE A 43 -17.75 -10.37 3.58
N GLY A 44 -17.03 -9.83 2.59
CA GLY A 44 -17.49 -8.81 1.66
C GLY A 44 -17.02 -7.39 1.95
N ASP A 45 -16.50 -7.13 3.16
CA ASP A 45 -15.93 -5.83 3.48
C ASP A 45 -14.63 -5.59 2.69
N PRO A 46 -14.34 -4.34 2.27
CA PRO A 46 -13.13 -4.03 1.54
C PRO A 46 -11.89 -4.29 2.41
N CYS A 47 -10.85 -4.85 1.80
CA CYS A 47 -9.54 -5.01 2.43
C CYS A 47 -8.45 -4.39 1.56
N VAL A 48 -7.33 -4.00 2.18
CA VAL A 48 -6.16 -3.46 1.49
C VAL A 48 -5.03 -4.48 1.56
N PRO A 49 -4.63 -5.08 0.43
CA PRO A 49 -3.52 -6.03 0.39
C PRO A 49 -2.22 -5.47 1.00
N PRO A 50 -1.48 -6.25 1.81
CA PRO A 50 -0.23 -5.80 2.44
C PRO A 50 0.82 -5.26 1.47
N ASP A 51 0.87 -5.75 0.23
CA ASP A 51 1.80 -5.25 -0.80
C ASP A 51 1.61 -3.77 -1.11
N GLU A 52 0.41 -3.22 -0.90
CA GLU A 52 0.17 -1.78 -1.03
C GLU A 52 0.91 -0.95 0.03
N GLY A 53 1.46 -1.57 1.07
CA GLY A 53 2.39 -0.91 1.98
C GLY A 53 3.77 -0.63 1.36
N ASP A 54 4.16 -1.31 0.27
CA ASP A 54 5.42 -1.04 -0.45
C ASP A 54 5.20 0.07 -1.50
N PRO A 55 5.89 1.22 -1.39
CA PRO A 55 5.81 2.29 -2.39
C PRO A 55 6.32 1.89 -3.79
N ARG A 56 6.97 0.73 -3.95
CA ARG A 56 7.42 0.23 -5.25
C ARG A 56 6.37 -0.67 -5.92
N PHE A 57 5.33 -1.05 -5.20
CA PHE A 57 4.28 -1.90 -5.74
C PHE A 57 3.44 -1.14 -6.77
N SER A 58 3.54 -1.54 -8.03
CA SER A 58 2.82 -0.94 -9.17
C SER A 58 1.32 -1.28 -9.21
N GLY A 59 0.87 -2.17 -8.33
CA GLY A 59 -0.48 -2.72 -8.35
C GLY A 59 -0.56 -4.12 -8.93
N PHE A 60 -1.74 -4.70 -8.82
CA PHE A 60 -2.10 -6.02 -9.34
C PHE A 60 -2.37 -5.97 -10.84
N SER A 61 -2.26 -7.12 -11.47
CA SER A 61 -2.68 -7.35 -12.84
C SER A 61 -3.91 -8.25 -12.90
N LEU A 62 -4.73 -8.04 -13.93
CA LEU A 62 -6.02 -8.70 -14.07
C LEU A 62 -5.94 -10.24 -14.18
N GLY A 63 -4.79 -10.78 -14.57
CA GLY A 63 -4.56 -12.22 -14.65
C GLY A 63 -4.27 -12.89 -13.29
N GLU A 64 -4.13 -12.12 -12.23
CA GLU A 64 -3.72 -12.62 -10.91
C GLU A 64 -4.92 -12.85 -9.98
N ASN A 65 -4.85 -13.95 -9.25
CA ASN A 65 -5.67 -14.21 -8.07
C ASN A 65 -4.76 -14.41 -6.88
N ILE A 66 -4.84 -13.52 -5.90
CA ILE A 66 -3.99 -13.54 -4.72
C ILE A 66 -4.86 -13.67 -3.49
N ILE A 67 -4.47 -14.58 -2.60
CA ILE A 67 -5.17 -14.86 -1.35
C ILE A 67 -4.18 -14.56 -0.23
N TYR A 68 -4.50 -13.57 0.60
CA TYR A 68 -3.73 -13.27 1.80
C TYR A 68 -4.40 -13.94 3.00
N GLU A 69 -3.71 -14.89 3.61
CA GLU A 69 -4.10 -15.51 4.86
C GLU A 69 -3.66 -14.67 6.07
N ASN A 70 -4.31 -14.86 7.21
CA ASN A 70 -4.10 -14.11 8.44
C ASN A 70 -4.19 -12.58 8.27
N HIS A 71 -5.06 -12.11 7.37
CA HIS A 71 -5.24 -10.69 7.09
C HIS A 71 -6.02 -9.98 8.21
N GLU A 72 -5.37 -9.05 8.92
CA GLU A 72 -5.90 -8.43 10.14
C GLU A 72 -7.20 -7.61 9.92
N GLN A 73 -7.43 -7.11 8.70
CA GLN A 73 -8.65 -6.37 8.37
C GLN A 73 -9.87 -7.28 8.18
N CYS A 74 -9.71 -8.61 8.18
CA CYS A 74 -10.80 -9.55 7.88
C CYS A 74 -11.02 -10.51 9.06
N SER A 75 -12.27 -10.68 9.49
CA SER A 75 -12.64 -11.56 10.62
C SER A 75 -12.36 -13.02 10.30
N SER A 76 -12.44 -13.39 9.03
CA SER A 76 -12.03 -14.68 8.46
C SER A 76 -10.52 -14.87 8.36
N GLY A 77 -9.74 -13.79 8.52
CA GLY A 77 -8.30 -13.77 8.22
C GLY A 77 -7.98 -13.88 6.73
N MET A 78 -8.92 -13.72 5.81
CA MET A 78 -8.66 -13.85 4.37
C MET A 78 -9.03 -12.58 3.60
N CYS A 79 -8.05 -11.97 2.93
CA CYS A 79 -8.27 -10.92 1.93
C CYS A 79 -8.05 -11.53 0.54
N LEU A 80 -9.08 -11.48 -0.30
CA LEU A 80 -9.05 -12.02 -1.65
C LEU A 80 -8.86 -10.88 -2.65
N VAL A 81 -7.88 -11.02 -3.54
CA VAL A 81 -7.73 -10.22 -4.76
C VAL A 81 -8.11 -11.12 -5.94
N ASN A 82 -9.26 -10.87 -6.56
CA ASN A 82 -9.86 -11.71 -7.60
C ASN A 82 -9.85 -11.00 -8.96
N HIS A 83 -8.83 -11.25 -9.77
CA HIS A 83 -8.70 -10.68 -11.11
C HIS A 83 -8.86 -9.16 -11.12
N PHE A 84 -8.01 -8.48 -10.35
CA PHE A 84 -8.06 -7.04 -10.14
C PHE A 84 -6.88 -6.34 -10.85
N GLN A 85 -7.10 -5.15 -11.39
CA GLN A 85 -6.03 -4.31 -11.94
C GLN A 85 -5.84 -3.04 -11.12
N GLY A 86 -4.58 -2.72 -10.81
CA GLY A 86 -4.20 -1.48 -10.13
C GLY A 86 -4.03 -1.64 -8.63
N ARG A 87 -4.32 -0.59 -7.86
CA ARG A 87 -4.24 -0.58 -6.39
C ARG A 87 -5.59 -0.21 -5.79
N VAL A 88 -5.98 -0.85 -4.71
CA VAL A 88 -7.17 -0.50 -3.92
C VAL A 88 -7.06 0.95 -3.45
N SER A 89 -5.88 1.35 -2.95
CA SER A 89 -5.65 2.70 -2.44
C SER A 89 -5.45 3.76 -3.53
N CYS A 90 -5.41 3.40 -4.81
CA CYS A 90 -5.18 4.34 -5.91
C CYS A 90 -6.08 4.02 -7.13
N PRO A 91 -7.38 4.36 -7.07
CA PRO A 91 -8.36 3.93 -8.07
C PRO A 91 -8.08 4.42 -9.49
N LEU A 92 -7.55 5.64 -9.64
CA LEU A 92 -7.25 6.22 -10.95
C LEU A 92 -5.85 5.85 -11.46
N GLY A 93 -5.06 5.11 -10.67
CA GLY A 93 -3.65 4.88 -10.98
C GLY A 93 -2.84 6.18 -11.06
N GLN A 94 -1.63 6.08 -11.60
CA GLN A 94 -0.75 7.21 -11.87
C GLN A 94 0.26 6.88 -12.96
N ALA A 95 0.73 7.89 -13.69
CA ALA A 95 1.96 7.77 -14.48
C ALA A 95 3.18 7.65 -13.55
N ALA A 96 4.33 7.23 -14.09
CA ALA A 96 5.57 7.21 -13.33
C ALA A 96 5.87 8.63 -12.78
N PRO A 97 6.05 8.79 -11.46
CA PRO A 97 6.28 10.09 -10.87
C PRO A 97 7.65 10.64 -11.28
N SER A 98 7.79 11.96 -11.29
CA SER A 98 9.06 12.59 -11.62
C SER A 98 10.08 12.35 -10.50
N PRO A 99 11.26 11.77 -10.80
CA PRO A 99 12.31 11.59 -9.80
C PRO A 99 12.96 12.93 -9.45
N CYS A 100 13.52 13.04 -8.25
CA CYS A 100 14.26 14.22 -7.78
C CYS A 100 15.46 13.79 -6.92
N ALA A 101 16.41 14.70 -6.70
CA ALA A 101 17.71 14.39 -6.09
C ALA A 101 17.68 14.24 -4.56
N GLY A 102 16.59 14.63 -3.90
CA GLY A 102 16.45 14.57 -2.45
C GLY A 102 15.81 15.81 -1.85
N PRO A 103 15.67 15.88 -0.51
CA PRO A 103 14.98 16.97 0.16
C PRO A 103 15.62 18.33 -0.19
N GLY A 104 14.79 19.29 -0.61
CA GLY A 104 15.24 20.61 -1.04
C GLY A 104 15.56 20.74 -2.54
N ASP A 105 15.47 19.66 -3.30
CA ASP A 105 15.47 19.75 -4.76
C ASP A 105 14.25 20.56 -5.25
N ALA A 106 14.52 21.63 -6.00
CA ALA A 106 13.53 22.55 -6.55
C ALA A 106 12.98 22.11 -7.92
N SER A 107 13.40 20.94 -8.42
CA SER A 107 12.95 20.38 -9.71
C SER A 107 11.45 20.03 -9.74
N CYS A 108 10.82 19.85 -8.59
CA CYS A 108 9.43 19.40 -8.47
C CYS A 108 8.35 20.42 -8.86
N GLY A 109 8.73 21.64 -9.25
CA GLY A 109 7.78 22.68 -9.62
C GLY A 109 7.02 23.25 -8.42
N ALA A 110 6.09 24.18 -8.69
CA ALA A 110 5.33 24.84 -7.63
C ALA A 110 4.29 23.87 -7.01
N GLY A 111 4.28 23.76 -5.69
CA GLY A 111 3.30 22.96 -4.93
C GLY A 111 3.75 21.56 -4.57
N ALA A 112 4.65 20.95 -5.33
CA ALA A 112 5.24 19.67 -4.99
C ALA A 112 6.57 19.83 -4.24
N SER A 113 6.90 18.81 -3.43
CA SER A 113 8.17 18.69 -2.73
C SER A 113 8.86 17.41 -3.14
N CYS A 114 10.19 17.41 -3.11
CA CYS A 114 10.97 16.20 -3.27
C CYS A 114 10.91 15.40 -1.96
N VAL A 115 10.14 14.31 -1.94
CA VAL A 115 9.90 13.51 -0.73
C VAL A 115 10.47 12.11 -0.88
N ALA A 116 10.90 11.54 0.24
CA ALA A 116 11.35 10.15 0.27
C ALA A 116 10.17 9.23 0.03
N ALA A 117 10.30 8.34 -0.95
CA ALA A 117 9.29 7.39 -1.32
C ALA A 117 9.55 6.03 -0.70
N SER A 118 10.71 5.42 -0.96
CA SER A 118 11.07 4.09 -0.47
C SER A 118 12.56 4.00 -0.18
N ALA A 119 12.94 3.05 0.69
CA ALA A 119 14.34 2.63 0.81
C ALA A 119 14.65 1.63 -0.30
N VAL A 120 15.70 1.90 -1.08
CA VAL A 120 16.14 1.09 -2.21
C VAL A 120 17.64 0.90 -2.12
N GLY A 121 18.05 -0.16 -1.42
CA GLY A 121 19.44 -0.58 -1.32
C GLY A 121 19.65 -1.95 -1.95
N PRO A 122 20.86 -2.26 -2.45
CA PRO A 122 21.23 -3.63 -2.75
C PRO A 122 21.02 -4.50 -1.51
N PHE A 123 20.44 -5.68 -1.71
CA PHE A 123 20.36 -6.68 -0.65
C PHE A 123 21.75 -7.27 -0.41
N CYS A 124 22.02 -7.59 0.85
CA CYS A 124 23.21 -8.32 1.25
C CYS A 124 22.81 -9.49 2.16
N ASP A 125 23.55 -10.58 2.06
CA ASP A 125 23.41 -11.76 2.89
C ASP A 125 24.33 -11.62 4.11
N PRO A 126 23.78 -11.29 5.29
CA PRO A 126 24.59 -11.17 6.50
C PRO A 126 25.17 -12.51 6.98
N GLN A 127 24.75 -13.64 6.41
CA GLN A 127 25.28 -14.97 6.72
C GLN A 127 26.46 -15.36 5.82
N ALA A 128 26.81 -14.56 4.81
CA ALA A 128 28.00 -14.77 4.01
C ALA A 128 29.28 -14.71 4.88
N ALA A 129 30.38 -15.31 4.41
CA ALA A 129 31.61 -15.45 5.19
C ALA A 129 32.24 -14.11 5.62
N ASP A 130 31.97 -13.04 4.87
CA ASP A 130 32.38 -11.66 5.13
C ASP A 130 31.25 -10.80 5.71
N GLY A 131 30.16 -11.43 6.15
CA GLY A 131 28.95 -10.75 6.63
C GLY A 131 28.20 -9.99 5.54
N GLY A 132 28.42 -10.30 4.26
CA GLY A 132 27.77 -9.64 3.12
C GLY A 132 28.47 -8.35 2.68
N ALA A 133 29.62 -8.01 3.26
CA ALA A 133 30.34 -6.77 2.98
C ALA A 133 30.72 -6.62 1.49
N ALA A 134 31.18 -7.68 0.82
CA ALA A 134 31.58 -7.65 -0.58
C ALA A 134 30.40 -7.46 -1.55
N GLN A 135 29.16 -7.62 -1.09
CA GLN A 135 27.96 -7.35 -1.89
C GLN A 135 27.59 -5.85 -1.87
N CYS A 136 28.23 -5.07 -1.00
CA CYS A 136 27.92 -3.67 -0.76
C CYS A 136 29.02 -2.75 -1.29
N ALA A 137 28.65 -1.74 -2.07
CA ALA A 137 29.60 -0.73 -2.56
C ALA A 137 30.27 0.06 -1.41
N SER A 138 29.59 0.20 -0.28
CA SER A 138 30.12 0.81 0.94
C SER A 138 31.03 -0.12 1.76
N GLY A 139 31.03 -1.42 1.45
CA GLY A 139 31.64 -2.46 2.28
C GLY A 139 30.89 -2.77 3.58
N VAL A 140 29.67 -2.23 3.78
CA VAL A 140 28.90 -2.42 5.01
C VAL A 140 27.52 -3.01 4.69
N CYS A 141 27.31 -4.24 5.16
CA CYS A 141 26.01 -4.90 5.17
C CYS A 141 25.37 -4.73 6.56
N ASN A 142 24.12 -4.25 6.59
CA ASN A 142 23.38 -4.17 7.84
C ASN A 142 22.62 -5.47 8.08
N ALA A 143 23.02 -6.23 9.10
CA ALA A 143 22.46 -7.54 9.40
C ALA A 143 21.01 -7.51 9.89
N GLN A 144 20.50 -6.37 10.38
CA GLN A 144 19.13 -6.27 10.90
C GLN A 144 18.09 -6.32 9.79
N TRP A 145 18.38 -5.69 8.65
CA TRP A 145 17.46 -5.62 7.51
C TRP A 145 18.02 -6.21 6.21
N GLY A 146 19.20 -6.86 6.24
CA GLY A 146 19.77 -7.57 5.10
C GLY A 146 20.02 -6.69 3.88
N ALA A 147 20.45 -5.45 4.10
CA ALA A 147 20.66 -4.47 3.02
C ALA A 147 21.93 -3.65 3.24
N CYS A 148 22.54 -3.23 2.14
CA CYS A 148 23.75 -2.43 2.14
C CYS A 148 23.51 -1.04 2.69
N GLU A 149 24.38 -0.60 3.59
CA GLU A 149 24.40 0.80 4.04
C GLU A 149 25.07 1.67 2.98
N CYS A 150 24.77 2.96 3.00
CA CYS A 150 25.45 3.95 2.18
C CYS A 150 26.12 5.02 3.05
N THR A 151 27.13 5.67 2.49
CA THR A 151 27.82 6.85 3.01
C THR A 151 27.92 7.95 1.96
N ALA A 152 27.58 7.67 0.72
CA ALA A 152 27.57 8.62 -0.39
C ALA A 152 26.57 8.16 -1.47
N ASP A 153 26.10 9.08 -2.30
CA ASP A 153 25.08 8.82 -3.32
C ASP A 153 25.57 7.86 -4.40
N GLU A 154 26.87 7.83 -4.69
CA GLU A 154 27.45 6.95 -5.72
C GLU A 154 27.40 5.47 -5.34
N GLN A 155 27.10 5.16 -4.07
CA GLN A 155 26.90 3.80 -3.59
C GLN A 155 25.45 3.33 -3.77
N CYS A 156 24.55 4.23 -4.17
CA CYS A 156 23.14 3.94 -4.36
C CYS A 156 22.81 3.59 -5.81
N PRO A 157 21.75 2.79 -6.05
CA PRO A 157 21.25 2.55 -7.39
C PRO A 157 20.83 3.86 -8.07
N PRO A 158 20.84 3.92 -9.42
CA PRO A 158 20.36 5.09 -10.16
C PRO A 158 18.97 5.54 -9.70
N GLY A 159 18.80 6.84 -9.45
CA GLY A 159 17.54 7.43 -8.97
C GLY A 159 17.32 7.32 -7.46
N ALA A 160 18.30 6.83 -6.70
CA ALA A 160 18.31 6.89 -5.24
C ALA A 160 19.47 7.76 -4.74
N ALA A 161 19.29 8.35 -3.57
CA ALA A 161 20.32 9.11 -2.86
C ALA A 161 20.52 8.53 -1.45
N CYS A 162 21.73 8.69 -0.91
CA CYS A 162 22.06 8.19 0.41
C CYS A 162 21.47 9.09 1.49
N ASP A 163 20.56 8.56 2.31
CA ASP A 163 20.08 9.28 3.49
C ASP A 163 21.15 9.25 4.59
N PRO A 164 21.72 10.39 5.01
CA PRO A 164 22.81 10.41 5.97
C PRO A 164 22.38 10.00 7.38
N GLY A 165 21.08 10.09 7.71
CA GLY A 165 20.54 9.75 9.02
C GLY A 165 20.34 8.26 9.19
N SER A 166 19.70 7.61 8.22
CA SER A 166 19.43 6.17 8.23
C SER A 166 20.53 5.34 7.56
N ARG A 167 21.45 5.98 6.82
CA ARG A 167 22.49 5.32 6.01
C ARG A 167 21.89 4.32 5.03
N GLN A 168 20.71 4.63 4.51
CA GLN A 168 20.00 3.82 3.52
C GLN A 168 19.89 4.62 2.23
N CYS A 169 20.05 3.94 1.11
CA CYS A 169 19.69 4.51 -0.17
C CYS A 169 18.17 4.68 -0.23
N LYS A 170 17.69 5.90 -0.53
CA LYS A 170 16.28 6.22 -0.65
C LYS A 170 15.97 6.74 -2.05
N GLN A 171 14.87 6.29 -2.61
CA GLN A 171 14.29 6.92 -3.80
C GLN A 171 13.50 8.15 -3.39
N TYR A 172 13.63 9.21 -4.18
CA TYR A 172 12.89 10.44 -3.99
C TYR A 172 12.11 10.78 -5.24
N VAL A 173 10.87 11.20 -5.05
CA VAL A 173 9.97 11.61 -6.13
C VAL A 173 9.29 12.92 -5.77
N CYS A 174 8.90 13.65 -6.80
CA CYS A 174 8.09 14.85 -6.66
C CYS A 174 6.66 14.48 -6.27
N HIS A 175 6.21 14.99 -5.14
CA HIS A 175 4.87 14.74 -4.63
C HIS A 175 4.34 15.97 -3.87
N GLU A 176 3.06 16.25 -4.04
CA GLU A 176 2.37 17.27 -3.25
C GLU A 176 1.90 16.66 -1.92
N PRO A 177 2.41 17.11 -0.76
CA PRO A 177 2.08 16.52 0.53
C PRO A 177 0.57 16.51 0.79
N GLY A 178 0.02 15.34 1.15
CA GLY A 178 -1.41 15.16 1.42
C GLY A 178 -2.26 14.98 0.16
N SER A 179 -1.66 14.99 -1.04
CA SER A 179 -2.35 14.78 -2.32
C SER A 179 -2.33 13.29 -2.73
N CYS A 180 -2.71 12.42 -1.80
CA CYS A 180 -2.84 10.98 -2.04
C CYS A 180 -4.28 10.63 -2.45
N GLN A 181 -4.43 9.76 -3.45
CA GLN A 181 -5.72 9.12 -3.74
C GLN A 181 -6.17 8.23 -2.56
N THR A 182 -7.48 8.02 -2.47
CA THR A 182 -8.09 7.17 -1.43
C THR A 182 -9.18 6.28 -2.02
N ALA A 183 -9.24 5.03 -1.59
CA ALA A 183 -10.14 3.99 -2.11
C ALA A 183 -11.63 4.37 -2.06
N GLY A 184 -12.07 5.06 -0.99
CA GLY A 184 -13.48 5.43 -0.80
C GLY A 184 -13.89 6.79 -1.38
N ALA A 185 -12.97 7.52 -2.03
CA ALA A 185 -13.27 8.79 -2.65
C ALA A 185 -13.74 8.61 -4.10
N SER A 186 -14.58 9.53 -4.57
CA SER A 186 -15.01 9.54 -5.98
C SER A 186 -13.85 9.81 -6.94
N ASP A 187 -14.02 9.45 -8.20
CA ASP A 187 -13.03 9.72 -9.24
C ASP A 187 -12.69 11.23 -9.33
N ALA A 188 -13.70 12.10 -9.22
CA ALA A 188 -13.50 13.56 -9.21
C ALA A 188 -12.69 14.05 -7.99
N GLU A 189 -12.83 13.41 -6.83
CA GLU A 189 -12.03 13.74 -5.64
C GLU A 189 -10.60 13.19 -5.73
N ASN A 190 -10.38 12.13 -6.50
CA ASN A 190 -9.07 11.53 -6.74
C ASN A 190 -8.33 12.16 -7.94
N GLU A 191 -9.02 12.95 -8.76
CA GLU A 191 -8.43 13.60 -9.94
C GLU A 191 -7.23 14.48 -9.58
N GLY A 192 -6.11 14.26 -10.28
CA GLY A 192 -4.86 15.00 -10.08
C GLY A 192 -4.02 14.58 -8.87
N LYS A 193 -4.52 13.66 -8.02
CA LYS A 193 -3.78 13.14 -6.86
C LYS A 193 -2.85 11.99 -7.23
N GLY A 194 -1.75 11.84 -6.50
CA GLY A 194 -0.81 10.73 -6.66
C GLY A 194 -1.23 9.48 -5.89
N CYS A 195 -0.67 8.33 -6.27
CA CYS A 195 -0.73 7.10 -5.49
C CYS A 195 0.25 7.16 -4.32
N CYS A 196 -0.20 6.69 -3.16
CA CYS A 196 0.64 6.54 -1.98
C CYS A 196 0.55 5.11 -1.42
N ALA A 197 1.62 4.68 -0.75
CA ALA A 197 1.67 3.46 0.02
C ALA A 197 0.66 3.51 1.17
N HIS A 198 -0.11 2.44 1.33
CA HIS A 198 -1.11 2.33 2.37
C HIS A 198 -0.45 2.37 3.76
N GLY A 199 -1.09 3.05 4.72
CA GLY A 199 -0.61 3.19 6.10
C GLY A 199 0.54 4.20 6.30
N SER A 200 1.46 4.35 5.36
CA SER A 200 2.61 5.26 5.48
C SER A 200 2.38 6.63 4.83
N GLY A 201 1.56 6.70 3.78
CA GLY A 201 1.38 7.91 2.96
C GLY A 201 2.60 8.26 2.10
N ALA A 202 3.62 7.40 2.04
CA ALA A 202 4.76 7.61 1.17
C ALA A 202 4.34 7.49 -0.30
N PRO A 203 4.77 8.36 -1.23
CA PRO A 203 4.33 8.27 -2.62
C PRO A 203 4.87 7.02 -3.30
N VAL A 204 4.06 6.44 -4.20
CA VAL A 204 4.47 5.28 -5.00
C VAL A 204 5.47 5.72 -6.07
N THR A 205 6.54 4.95 -6.29
CA THR A 205 7.62 5.27 -7.26
C THR A 205 7.41 4.65 -8.64
N ALA A 206 6.48 3.70 -8.77
CA ALA A 206 6.15 3.04 -10.03
C ALA A 206 4.96 3.72 -10.72
N PRO A 207 4.81 3.58 -12.05
CA PRO A 207 3.51 3.78 -12.69
C PRO A 207 2.51 2.76 -12.12
N VAL A 208 1.27 3.17 -11.95
CA VAL A 208 0.17 2.35 -11.43
C VAL A 208 -0.97 2.41 -12.43
N CYS A 209 -1.45 1.25 -12.88
CA CYS A 209 -2.63 1.21 -13.74
C CYS A 209 -3.87 1.66 -12.99
N GLY A 210 -4.72 2.42 -13.68
CA GLY A 210 -6.08 2.67 -13.24
C GLY A 210 -6.88 1.37 -13.12
N GLN A 211 -7.85 1.38 -12.22
CA GLN A 211 -8.77 0.26 -12.07
C GLN A 211 -9.65 0.13 -13.32
N CYS A 212 -10.20 -1.06 -13.51
CA CYS A 212 -11.14 -1.35 -14.59
C CYS A 212 -12.40 -0.45 -14.55
N ALA A 213 -13.17 -0.48 -15.63
CA ALA A 213 -14.40 0.29 -15.77
C ALA A 213 -15.41 0.00 -14.63
N GLY A 214 -16.23 0.99 -14.29
CA GLY A 214 -17.25 0.93 -13.22
C GLY A 214 -18.19 -0.27 -13.27
N ASP A 215 -18.52 -0.73 -14.46
CA ASP A 215 -19.47 -1.80 -14.74
C ASP A 215 -18.81 -3.15 -15.05
N SER A 216 -17.48 -3.23 -14.96
CA SER A 216 -16.72 -4.46 -15.26
C SER A 216 -16.86 -5.56 -14.20
N GLY A 217 -17.24 -5.21 -12.97
CA GLY A 217 -17.12 -6.09 -11.80
C GLY A 217 -15.66 -6.36 -11.39
N ARG A 218 -14.71 -5.54 -11.86
CA ARG A 218 -13.26 -5.65 -11.61
C ARG A 218 -12.66 -4.46 -10.88
N ARG A 219 -13.49 -3.59 -10.30
CA ARG A 219 -13.03 -2.54 -9.40
C ARG A 219 -12.73 -3.10 -8.02
N ALA A 220 -11.95 -2.37 -7.23
CA ALA A 220 -11.50 -2.84 -5.92
C ALA A 220 -12.68 -3.20 -5.01
N GLU A 221 -13.76 -2.41 -5.03
CA GLU A 221 -14.96 -2.68 -4.26
C GLU A 221 -15.58 -4.05 -4.55
N ASP A 222 -15.40 -4.61 -5.75
CA ASP A 222 -16.00 -5.88 -6.17
C ASP A 222 -15.03 -7.06 -6.24
N ALA A 223 -13.76 -6.77 -6.49
CA ALA A 223 -12.71 -7.74 -6.72
C ALA A 223 -11.72 -7.89 -5.55
N VAL A 224 -11.72 -6.96 -4.59
CA VAL A 224 -10.81 -6.98 -3.44
C VAL A 224 -11.56 -6.82 -2.13
N HIS A 225 -11.84 -7.95 -1.48
CA HIS A 225 -12.66 -8.00 -0.27
C HIS A 225 -12.26 -9.13 0.68
N CYS A 226 -12.66 -8.98 1.92
CA CYS A 226 -12.59 -10.03 2.92
C CYS A 226 -13.42 -11.23 2.45
N SER A 227 -12.79 -12.39 2.31
CA SER A 227 -13.46 -13.60 1.80
C SER A 227 -13.31 -14.73 2.81
N CYS A 228 -13.81 -15.91 2.47
CA CYS A 228 -13.52 -17.13 3.21
C CYS A 228 -13.56 -18.33 2.25
N ARG A 229 -12.83 -19.38 2.61
CA ARG A 229 -12.81 -20.63 1.88
C ARG A 229 -14.10 -21.40 2.14
N CYS A 230 -14.86 -21.67 1.09
CA CYS A 230 -16.22 -22.23 1.16
C CYS A 230 -16.33 -23.63 0.56
N GLY A 231 -15.25 -24.16 -0.03
CA GLY A 231 -15.18 -25.54 -0.47
C GLY A 231 -13.79 -25.92 -1.01
N PRO A 232 -13.54 -27.23 -1.19
CA PRO A 232 -12.32 -27.70 -1.83
C PRO A 232 -12.34 -27.33 -3.33
N ALA A 233 -11.16 -27.25 -3.93
CA ALA A 233 -11.04 -27.16 -5.38
C ALA A 233 -11.63 -28.41 -6.05
N GLU A 234 -12.12 -28.26 -7.28
CA GLU A 234 -12.69 -29.37 -8.04
C GLU A 234 -11.63 -30.42 -8.33
N GLY A 235 -11.96 -31.68 -8.02
CA GLY A 235 -11.03 -32.80 -8.16
C GLY A 235 -9.92 -32.87 -7.11
N ALA A 236 -9.87 -31.94 -6.15
CA ALA A 236 -8.98 -32.05 -5.01
C ALA A 236 -9.41 -33.19 -4.08
N PRO A 237 -8.47 -33.88 -3.40
CA PRO A 237 -8.81 -34.75 -2.30
C PRO A 237 -9.43 -33.93 -1.15
N ASP A 238 -10.21 -34.60 -0.29
CA ASP A 238 -10.63 -34.01 0.97
C ASP A 238 -9.39 -33.66 1.81
N ASP A 239 -9.30 -32.40 2.20
CA ASP A 239 -8.20 -31.83 2.97
C ASP A 239 -8.54 -31.68 4.46
N GLY A 240 -9.77 -32.03 4.85
CA GLY A 240 -10.26 -31.90 6.23
C GLY A 240 -10.37 -30.46 6.73
N ALA A 241 -10.37 -29.47 5.82
CA ALA A 241 -10.51 -28.07 6.19
C ALA A 241 -11.95 -27.74 6.63
N GLU A 242 -12.08 -26.76 7.51
CA GLU A 242 -13.38 -26.17 7.85
C GLU A 242 -13.75 -25.12 6.80
N TYR A 243 -14.90 -25.31 6.16
CA TYR A 243 -15.41 -24.40 5.14
C TYR A 243 -16.50 -23.50 5.72
N CYS A 244 -16.46 -22.23 5.36
CA CYS A 244 -17.51 -21.28 5.71
C CYS A 244 -18.72 -21.43 4.78
N ALA A 245 -19.89 -20.98 5.24
CA ALA A 245 -21.02 -20.68 4.35
C ALA A 245 -20.89 -19.24 3.85
N CYS A 246 -21.00 -19.03 2.53
CA CYS A 246 -21.00 -17.67 1.98
C CYS A 246 -22.24 -16.90 2.46
N PRO A 247 -22.07 -15.63 2.88
CA PRO A 247 -23.19 -14.81 3.32
C PRO A 247 -24.12 -14.46 2.15
N SER A 248 -25.26 -13.84 2.45
CA SER A 248 -26.19 -13.38 1.42
C SER A 248 -25.52 -12.40 0.46
N GLY A 249 -25.70 -12.61 -0.85
CA GLY A 249 -25.06 -11.81 -1.89
C GLY A 249 -23.65 -12.28 -2.26
N PHE A 250 -23.24 -13.47 -1.83
CA PHE A 250 -21.98 -14.12 -2.21
C PHE A 250 -22.21 -15.54 -2.70
N GLU A 251 -21.36 -16.00 -3.60
CA GLU A 251 -21.37 -17.34 -4.17
C GLU A 251 -20.04 -18.05 -3.93
N CYS A 252 -20.12 -19.37 -3.78
CA CYS A 252 -18.93 -20.20 -3.57
C CYS A 252 -18.33 -20.61 -4.92
N GLN A 253 -17.32 -19.87 -5.38
CA GLN A 253 -16.69 -20.08 -6.69
C GLN A 253 -15.27 -20.61 -6.56
N GLU A 254 -14.87 -21.50 -7.47
CA GLU A 254 -13.47 -21.92 -7.59
C GLU A 254 -12.59 -20.78 -8.10
N ILE A 255 -11.60 -20.39 -7.29
CA ILE A 255 -10.65 -19.31 -7.62
C ILE A 255 -9.26 -19.85 -7.91
N ARG A 256 -8.87 -20.93 -7.23
CA ARG A 256 -7.58 -21.60 -7.44
C ARG A 256 -7.81 -23.09 -7.72
N PRO A 257 -7.66 -23.54 -8.97
CA PRO A 257 -7.85 -24.93 -9.31
C PRO A 257 -6.76 -25.79 -8.68
N TYR A 258 -7.10 -27.05 -8.40
CA TYR A 258 -6.14 -28.03 -7.93
C TYR A 258 -5.33 -28.61 -9.09
N VAL A 259 -4.07 -28.19 -9.20
CA VAL A 259 -3.14 -28.68 -10.24
C VAL A 259 -2.20 -29.79 -9.76
N GLY A 260 -2.40 -30.30 -8.54
CA GLY A 260 -1.55 -31.35 -7.94
C GLY A 260 -0.12 -30.91 -7.59
N ILE A 261 0.18 -29.61 -7.68
CA ILE A 261 1.48 -29.01 -7.39
C ILE A 261 1.24 -27.72 -6.60
N GLY A 262 1.92 -27.55 -5.47
CA GLY A 262 1.83 -26.36 -4.62
C GLY A 262 1.11 -26.61 -3.29
N ASP A 263 0.76 -25.52 -2.61
CA ASP A 263 0.04 -25.58 -1.34
C ASP A 263 -1.43 -25.95 -1.57
N ALA A 264 -1.78 -27.19 -1.20
CA ALA A 264 -3.15 -27.69 -1.31
C ALA A 264 -4.14 -26.90 -0.44
N GLY A 265 -3.68 -26.23 0.63
CA GLY A 265 -4.52 -25.43 1.51
C GLY A 265 -5.08 -24.17 0.83
N LEU A 266 -4.40 -23.66 -0.21
CA LEU A 266 -4.83 -22.47 -0.94
C LEU A 266 -5.67 -22.79 -2.19
N ALA A 267 -5.56 -24.01 -2.73
CA ALA A 267 -6.43 -24.46 -3.82
C ALA A 267 -7.85 -24.61 -3.27
N GLY A 268 -8.85 -23.98 -3.88
CA GLY A 268 -10.18 -23.96 -3.29
C GLY A 268 -11.21 -23.08 -3.96
N LYS A 269 -12.40 -23.18 -3.39
CA LYS A 269 -13.52 -22.28 -3.63
C LYS A 269 -13.58 -21.22 -2.54
N TYR A 270 -13.88 -20.00 -2.93
CA TYR A 270 -13.94 -18.84 -2.04
C TYR A 270 -15.24 -18.06 -2.27
N CYS A 271 -15.68 -17.34 -1.25
CA CYS A 271 -16.85 -16.48 -1.36
C CYS A 271 -16.53 -15.24 -2.19
N VAL A 272 -17.20 -15.13 -3.33
CA VAL A 272 -17.07 -14.00 -4.27
C VAL A 272 -18.43 -13.37 -4.53
N LYS A 273 -18.43 -12.11 -4.97
CA LYS A 273 -19.66 -11.44 -5.35
C LYS A 273 -20.21 -12.05 -6.66
N PRO A 274 -21.51 -12.32 -6.77
CA PRO A 274 -22.13 -12.78 -8.01
C PRO A 274 -21.87 -11.80 -9.15
N GLY A 275 -21.68 -12.32 -10.37
CA GLY A 275 -21.41 -11.48 -11.55
C GLY A 275 -19.96 -10.98 -11.64
N THR A 276 -19.10 -11.38 -10.70
CA THR A 276 -17.65 -11.11 -10.70
C THR A 276 -16.87 -12.37 -11.08
N GLU A 277 -17.45 -13.24 -11.91
CA GLU A 277 -16.73 -14.34 -12.54
C GLU A 277 -15.79 -13.80 -13.61
N PHE A 278 -14.51 -14.20 -13.56
CA PHE A 278 -13.54 -13.75 -14.55
C PHE A 278 -13.63 -14.60 -15.81
N THR A 279 -14.02 -13.99 -16.92
CA THR A 279 -14.15 -14.67 -18.21
C THR A 279 -13.00 -14.38 -19.17
N GLY A 280 -12.24 -13.32 -18.92
CA GLY A 280 -11.15 -12.87 -19.79
C GLY A 280 -10.78 -11.40 -19.53
N ALA A 281 -9.65 -10.97 -20.10
CA ALA A 281 -9.10 -9.65 -19.82
C ALA A 281 -9.91 -8.50 -20.43
N GLU A 282 -10.69 -8.79 -21.47
CA GLU A 282 -11.64 -7.87 -22.10
C GLU A 282 -12.73 -7.39 -21.13
N GLN A 283 -12.99 -8.13 -20.05
CA GLN A 283 -13.96 -7.75 -19.03
C GLN A 283 -13.58 -6.45 -18.31
N CYS A 284 -12.30 -6.07 -18.29
CA CYS A 284 -11.85 -4.86 -17.61
C CYS A 284 -12.46 -3.58 -18.19
N GLY A 285 -12.82 -3.56 -19.48
CA GLY A 285 -13.24 -2.33 -20.16
C GLY A 285 -12.11 -1.29 -20.21
N GLU A 286 -12.47 -0.02 -20.38
CA GLU A 286 -11.52 1.10 -20.36
C GLU A 286 -11.06 1.39 -18.92
N ALA A 287 -9.75 1.47 -18.70
CA ALA A 287 -9.22 1.76 -17.37
C ALA A 287 -9.57 3.18 -16.94
N THR A 288 -10.00 3.34 -15.70
CA THR A 288 -10.34 4.65 -15.13
C THR A 288 -9.05 5.39 -14.78
N GLY A 289 -8.81 6.56 -15.37
CA GLY A 289 -7.63 7.37 -15.08
C GLY A 289 -6.40 6.99 -15.92
N HIS A 290 -5.34 6.48 -15.29
CA HIS A 290 -4.09 6.15 -15.96
C HIS A 290 -4.18 4.82 -16.72
N ALA A 291 -4.18 4.90 -18.05
CA ALA A 291 -4.17 3.75 -18.95
C ALA A 291 -2.85 3.67 -19.73
N GLY A 292 -1.76 3.30 -19.04
CA GLY A 292 -0.45 3.10 -19.66
C GLY A 292 -0.39 1.85 -20.56
N PRO A 293 0.70 1.65 -21.34
CA PRO A 293 0.84 0.51 -22.26
C PRO A 293 0.81 -0.87 -21.59
N SER A 294 1.10 -0.92 -20.29
CA SER A 294 1.04 -2.14 -19.48
C SER A 294 -0.34 -2.39 -18.85
N CYS A 295 -1.29 -1.48 -19.06
CA CYS A 295 -2.63 -1.56 -18.47
C CYS A 295 -3.59 -2.20 -19.47
N HIS A 296 -4.41 -3.14 -18.98
CA HIS A 296 -5.59 -3.56 -19.71
C HIS A 296 -6.57 -2.39 -19.78
N GLY A 297 -7.25 -2.27 -20.93
CA GLY A 297 -8.17 -1.17 -21.15
C GLY A 297 -7.53 0.13 -21.63
N ALA A 298 -6.25 0.12 -22.03
CA ALA A 298 -5.69 1.24 -22.78
C ALA A 298 -6.36 1.35 -24.15
N SER A 299 -7.02 2.47 -24.43
CA SER A 299 -7.52 2.78 -25.78
C SER A 299 -6.34 2.82 -26.74
N GLU A 300 -6.30 1.90 -27.72
CA GLU A 300 -5.31 1.93 -28.82
C GLU A 300 -5.46 3.15 -29.71
#